data_AF-A0AAU8K4N1-F1
#
_entry.id   AF-A0AAU8K4N1-F1
#
_cell.length_a   1.000
_cell.length_b   1.000
_cell.length_c   1.000
_cell.angle_alpha   90.00
_cell.angle_beta   90.00
_cell.angle_gamma   90.00
#
_symmetry.space_group_name_H-M   'P 1'
#
loop_
_entity.id
_entity.type
_entity.pdbx_description
1 polymer ?
#
loop_
_entity_poly.entity_id
_entity_poly.type
_entity_poly.pdbx_seq_one_letter_code
_entity_poly.pdbx_strand_id
1 'polypeptide(L)' 'MVHVGTFETRRDSDGGTDFRMICCTAEHTGPLVASNEIAELDWFGCADRARVSAVDQLVFAMLHASGQLP' A
#
# COMPACT_ATOMS: atom_id res chain seq x y z
N MET A 1 -11.72 -8.89 7.32
CA MET A 1 -11.13 -7.61 6.87
C MET A 1 -10.96 -6.70 8.08
N VAL A 2 -9.79 -6.07 8.23
CA VAL A 2 -9.45 -5.19 9.35
C VAL A 2 -8.91 -3.88 8.80
N HIS A 3 -9.40 -2.75 9.31
CA HIS A 3 -8.89 -1.43 8.93
C HIS A 3 -7.48 -1.23 9.50
N VAL A 4 -6.55 -0.83 8.63
CA VAL A 4 -5.16 -0.58 9.00
C VAL A 4 -4.92 0.91 9.21
N GLY A 5 -5.41 1.74 8.30
CA GLY A 5 -5.17 3.18 8.38
C GLY A 5 -5.65 3.95 7.16
N THR A 6 -5.68 5.27 7.31
CA THR A 6 -5.85 6.22 6.20
C THR A 6 -4.53 6.93 5.95
N PHE A 7 -4.05 6.88 4.71
CA PHE A 7 -2.76 7.42 4.29
C PHE A 7 -2.98 8.54 3.28
N GLU A 8 -2.15 9.58 3.38
CA GLU A 8 -2.26 10.77 2.54
C GLU A 8 -0.90 11.22 2.03
N THR A 9 -0.86 11.63 0.77
CA THR A 9 0.24 12.45 0.24
C THR A 9 -0.18 13.91 0.20
N ARG A 10 0.80 14.80 0.25
CA ARG A 10 0.61 16.25 0.24
C ARG A 10 1.20 16.82 -1.04
N ARG A 11 0.55 17.82 -1.62
CA ARG A 11 1.11 18.58 -2.75
C ARG A 11 2.24 19.48 -2.28
N ASP A 12 3.31 19.51 -3.04
CA ASP A 12 4.45 20.39 -2.75
C ASP A 12 4.09 21.89 -2.85
N SER A 13 3.11 22.24 -3.69
CA SER A 13 2.75 23.64 -3.97
C SER A 13 2.08 24.36 -2.80
N ASP A 14 1.16 23.69 -2.11
CA ASP A 14 0.28 24.32 -1.11
C ASP A 14 0.05 23.45 0.12
N GLY A 15 0.66 22.26 0.20
CA GLY A 15 0.46 21.32 1.30
C GLY A 15 -0.94 20.70 1.34
N GLY A 16 -1.78 20.94 0.33
CA GLY A 16 -3.09 20.30 0.21
C GLY A 16 -2.98 18.79 0.09
N THR A 17 -4.00 18.05 0.52
CA THR A 17 -4.06 16.60 0.27
C THR A 17 -4.12 16.36 -1.24
N ASP A 18 -3.13 15.66 -1.77
CA ASP A 18 -3.08 15.29 -3.19
C ASP A 18 -3.84 13.98 -3.43
N PHE A 19 -3.60 13.01 -2.54
CA PHE A 19 -4.19 11.70 -2.59
C PHE A 19 -4.50 11.21 -1.17
N ARG A 20 -5.60 10.45 -1.02
CA ARG A 20 -6.01 9.81 0.22
C ARG A 20 -6.49 8.39 -0.07
N MET A 21 -5.98 7.43 0.70
CA MET A 21 -6.36 6.02 0.58
C MET A 21 -6.61 5.40 1.97
N ILE A 22 -7.61 4.53 2.03
CA ILE A 22 -7.88 3.67 3.18
C ILE A 22 -7.28 2.29 2.88
N CYS A 23 -6.42 1.81 3.76
CA CYS A 23 -5.84 0.47 3.65
C CYS A 23 -6.46 -0.48 4.68
N CYS A 24 -6.72 -1.70 4.24
CA CYS A 24 -7.28 -2.76 5.05
C CYS A 24 -6.56 -4.09 4.76
N THR A 25 -6.48 -4.98 5.74
CA THR A 25 -5.98 -6.35 5.57
C THR A 25 -7.13 -7.34 5.61
N ALA A 26 -6.94 -8.50 4.97
CA ALA A 26 -7.88 -9.61 5.02
C ALA A 26 -7.14 -10.93 4.85
N GLU A 27 -7.70 -12.01 5.41
CA GLU A 27 -7.26 -13.36 5.07
C GLU A 27 -7.81 -13.74 3.69
N HIS A 28 -6.99 -14.44 2.91
CA HIS A 28 -7.37 -14.93 1.59
C HIS A 28 -7.13 -16.44 1.53
N THR A 29 -8.04 -17.17 0.89
CA THR A 29 -7.91 -18.61 0.64
C THR A 29 -8.00 -18.86 -0.86
N GLY A 30 -7.04 -19.63 -1.38
CA GLY A 30 -6.95 -19.95 -2.81
C GLY A 30 -5.89 -19.10 -3.53
N PRO A 31 -5.74 -19.28 -4.86
CA PRO A 31 -4.76 -18.55 -5.64
C PRO A 31 -5.16 -17.07 -5.80
N LEU A 32 -4.16 -16.19 -5.91
CA LEU A 32 -4.33 -14.82 -6.39
C LEU A 32 -4.04 -14.82 -7.89
N VAL A 33 -4.96 -14.30 -8.70
CA VAL A 33 -4.84 -14.27 -10.17
C VAL A 33 -5.19 -12.87 -10.66
N ALA A 34 -4.34 -12.32 -11.53
CA ALA A 34 -4.59 -11.03 -12.17
C ALA A 34 -5.87 -11.11 -13.03
N SER A 35 -6.72 -10.08 -12.97
CA SER A 35 -8.02 -10.09 -13.63
C SER A 35 -8.47 -8.66 -13.97
N ASN A 36 -9.40 -8.55 -14.92
CA ASN A 36 -9.91 -7.29 -15.46
C ASN A 36 -8.77 -6.34 -15.91
N GLU A 37 -8.69 -5.14 -15.34
CA GLU A 37 -7.68 -4.12 -15.65
C GLU A 37 -6.29 -4.40 -15.06
N ILE A 38 -6.16 -5.41 -14.19
CA ILE A 38 -4.90 -5.74 -13.55
C ILE A 38 -4.07 -6.62 -14.49
N ALA A 39 -2.98 -6.06 -15.00
CA ALA A 39 -2.08 -6.75 -15.93
C ALA A 39 -1.17 -7.78 -15.22
N GLU A 40 -0.73 -7.49 -14.00
CA GLU A 40 0.22 -8.32 -13.26
C GLU A 40 0.00 -8.26 -11.74
N LEU A 41 0.50 -9.29 -11.04
CA LEU A 41 0.52 -9.38 -9.59
C LEU A 41 1.91 -9.83 -9.14
N ASP A 42 2.41 -9.22 -8.06
CA ASP A 42 3.69 -9.56 -7.44
C ASP A 42 3.60 -9.37 -5.92
N TRP A 43 4.53 -9.96 -5.19
CA TRP A 43 4.68 -9.77 -3.75
C TRP A 43 5.79 -8.77 -3.47
N PHE A 44 5.49 -7.80 -2.62
CA PHE A 44 6.39 -6.71 -2.30
C PHE A 44 6.85 -6.78 -0.85
N GLY A 45 8.12 -6.44 -0.61
CA GLY A 45 8.68 -6.23 0.72
C GLY A 45 9.27 -4.83 0.87
N CYS A 46 9.92 -4.56 2.01
CA CYS A 46 10.56 -3.26 2.25
C CYS A 46 11.66 -2.89 1.25
N ALA A 47 12.28 -3.87 0.60
CA ALA A 47 13.28 -3.65 -0.43
C ALA A 47 12.68 -3.07 -1.73
N ASP A 48 11.39 -3.26 -1.97
CA ASP A 48 10.71 -2.84 -3.21
C ASP A 48 10.12 -1.43 -3.14
N ARG A 49 10.41 -0.65 -2.10
CA ARG A 49 9.85 0.70 -1.90
C ARG A 49 10.02 1.62 -3.12
N ALA A 50 11.10 1.46 -3.89
CA ALA A 50 11.34 2.25 -5.09
C ALA A 50 10.44 1.89 -6.29
N ARG A 51 9.77 0.73 -6.25
CA ARG A 51 8.85 0.23 -7.31
C ARG A 51 7.41 0.68 -7.10
N VAL A 52 7.07 1.27 -5.95
CA VAL A 52 5.70 1.59 -5.56
C VAL A 52 5.50 3.10 -5.37
N SER A 53 4.24 3.52 -5.38
CA SER A 53 3.86 4.93 -5.24
C SER A 53 4.27 5.50 -3.87
N ALA A 54 4.35 6.83 -3.76
CA ALA A 54 4.70 7.49 -2.50
C ALA A 54 3.76 7.12 -1.34
N VAL A 55 2.45 6.94 -1.61
CA VAL A 55 1.49 6.54 -0.57
C VAL A 55 1.73 5.09 -0.12
N ASP A 56 2.06 4.19 -1.04
CA ASP A 56 2.36 2.79 -0.70
C ASP A 56 3.65 2.67 0.13
N GLN A 57 4.63 3.54 -0.12
CA GLN A 57 5.83 3.62 0.73
C GLN A 57 5.50 3.98 2.18
N LEU A 58 4.50 4.85 2.42
CA LEU A 58 4.01 5.17 3.77
C LEU A 58 3.35 3.95 4.42
N VAL A 59 2.55 3.20 3.64
CA VAL A 59 1.94 1.94 4.11
C VAL A 59 3.02 0.93 4.48
N PHE A 60 4.04 0.73 3.65
CA PHE A 60 5.15 -0.18 3.91
C PHE A 60 5.97 0.24 5.12
N ALA A 61 6.20 1.55 5.32
CA ALA A 61 6.88 2.05 6.51
C ALA A 61 6.13 1.67 7.78
N MET A 62 4.80 1.87 7.79
CA MET A 62 3.96 1.54 8.92
C MET A 62 3.90 0.02 9.16
N LEU A 63 3.69 -0.79 8.12
CA LEU A 63 3.62 -2.25 8.25
C LEU A 63 4.95 -2.86 8.72
N HIS A 64 6.09 -2.31 8.27
CA HIS A 64 7.39 -2.75 8.76
C HIS A 64 7.61 -2.36 10.23
N ALA A 65 7.24 -1.14 10.60
CA ALA A 65 7.33 -0.68 11.99
C ALA A 65 6.43 -1.49 12.94
N SER A 66 5.30 -2.03 12.45
CA SER A 66 4.42 -2.92 13.20
C SER A 66 4.82 -4.41 13.13
N GLY A 67 5.91 -4.75 12.43
CA GLY A 67 6.36 -6.13 12.25
C GLY A 67 5.45 -6.99 11.35
N GLN A 68 4.58 -6.36 10.56
CA GLN A 68 3.65 -7.00 9.65
C GLN A 68 4.17 -7.13 8.22
N LEU A 69 5.28 -6.47 7.90
CA LEU A 69 5.99 -6.60 6.64
C LEU A 69 7.50 -6.73 6.91
N PRO A 70 8.18 -7.75 6.36
CA PRO A 70 9.61 -7.93 6.51
C PRO A 70 10.45 -6.92 5.71
#